data_AF-A0A7V5L4M1-F1
#
_entry.id   AF-A0A7V5L4M1-F1
#
_cell.length_a   1.000
_cell.length_b   1.000
_cell.length_c   1.000
_cell.angle_alpha   90.00
_cell.angle_beta   90.00
_cell.angle_gamma   90.00
#
_symmetry.space_group_name_H-M   'P 1'
#
loop_
_entity.id
_entity.type
_entity.pdbx_description
1 polymer ?
#
loop_
_entity_poly.entity_id
_entity_poly.type
_entity_poly.pdbx_seq_one_letter_code
_entity_poly.pdbx_strand_id
1 'polypeptide(L)'
;MNQESKNYQPKKQLKQAEKRICQNCGKEFTIEPEDFEFYEKIGVPAPTFCPDCRLQRRMMFRNERKLYKRKCDATGKDIISIYSPDKPYKVYDQKYWWSDKWDPMDYGRDYDWNKPFFEQFKELRNNFPLMSLSNARATDSDYCNVNDKSKDCYLISASYENERVFYSNRITFNKDCMDLYIGNKNELCYENVSCNNSYKLFFSRNSTNCLDSYFLYNCHNCQNCFGCVNLKNKQYCIFNKQYSKEEYFKKLKEFNLGSYRSLIELKKKFYRLYLGIPHKYSNISKSVDCSGDNLSNSKNCHSCFDIEAAENCKFASWGGFGLKDSYDSGPGIGDNSELLYEVFDIVKDSSVYFSSVVYNSYNIQYSFNCYFSSHLFGCIGLRHKQYCILNKQYTKEEYEKLVPKIIKHMNEHPYIDKKGRVYRYGEFFPPELSPFAYNETIAQEYFPLTKEEAIEKGYQWSDQ
;
A
#
# COMPACT_ATOMS: atom_id res chain seq x y z
N MET A 1 8.36 -36.80 -54.55
CA MET A 1 7.49 -35.61 -54.41
C MET A 1 7.53 -35.20 -52.95
N ASN A 2 8.06 -34.02 -52.63
CA ASN A 2 7.97 -33.47 -51.28
C ASN A 2 6.82 -32.44 -51.27
N GLN A 3 5.99 -32.48 -50.24
CA GLN A 3 5.03 -31.41 -49.94
C GLN A 3 5.37 -30.85 -48.56
N GLU A 4 5.83 -29.60 -48.53
CA GLU A 4 6.01 -28.85 -47.29
C GLU A 4 4.67 -28.22 -46.87
N SER A 5 4.08 -28.72 -45.79
CA SER A 5 2.91 -28.09 -45.16
C SER A 5 3.34 -26.86 -44.34
N LYS A 6 3.29 -25.68 -44.95
CA LYS A 6 3.56 -24.41 -44.27
C LYS A 6 2.45 -24.08 -43.27
N ASN A 7 2.75 -24.21 -41.98
CA ASN A 7 1.90 -23.71 -40.90
C ASN A 7 1.74 -22.18 -41.02
N TYR A 8 0.55 -21.73 -41.42
CA TYR A 8 0.19 -20.31 -41.47
C TYR A 8 -0.61 -19.94 -40.21
N GLN A 9 0.01 -19.21 -39.28
CA GLN A 9 -0.73 -18.54 -38.21
C GLN A 9 -1.15 -17.13 -38.68
N PRO A 10 -2.40 -16.70 -38.45
CA PRO A 10 -2.85 -15.37 -38.84
C PRO A 10 -2.19 -14.28 -37.98
N LYS A 11 -1.76 -13.18 -38.62
CA LYS A 11 -1.22 -12.02 -37.90
C LYS A 11 -2.33 -11.32 -37.11
N LYS A 12 -2.16 -11.17 -35.79
CA LYS A 12 -3.01 -10.30 -34.95
C LYS A 12 -2.88 -8.86 -35.44
N GLN A 13 -4.00 -8.15 -35.61
CA GLN A 13 -3.96 -6.69 -35.82
C GLN A 13 -3.62 -6.00 -34.51
N LEU A 14 -2.59 -5.16 -34.52
CA LEU A 14 -2.22 -4.33 -33.37
C LEU A 14 -3.19 -3.15 -33.27
N LYS A 15 -3.59 -2.80 -32.04
CA LYS A 15 -4.37 -1.60 -31.73
C LYS A 15 -3.49 -0.35 -31.84
N GLN A 16 -4.10 0.81 -32.00
CA GLN A 16 -3.42 2.11 -31.99
C GLN A 16 -3.63 2.81 -30.64
N ALA A 17 -2.75 3.74 -30.28
CA ALA A 17 -2.87 4.53 -29.05
C ALA A 17 -4.15 5.36 -29.06
N GLU A 18 -4.85 5.41 -27.93
CA GLU A 18 -6.13 6.14 -27.78
C GLU A 18 -5.98 7.30 -26.79
N LYS A 19 -6.36 8.51 -27.20
CA LYS A 19 -6.48 9.67 -26.31
C LYS A 19 -7.88 9.72 -25.70
N ARG A 20 -7.97 9.78 -24.36
CA ARG A 20 -9.23 9.90 -23.62
C ARG A 20 -9.23 11.12 -22.71
N ILE A 21 -10.42 11.65 -22.44
CA ILE A 21 -10.63 12.65 -21.39
C ILE A 21 -10.96 11.95 -20.07
N CYS A 22 -10.24 12.27 -19.00
CA CYS A 22 -10.50 11.73 -17.67
C CYS A 22 -11.81 12.28 -17.11
N GLN A 23 -12.76 11.40 -16.81
CA GLN A 23 -14.08 11.80 -16.31
C GLN A 23 -14.07 12.49 -14.93
N ASN A 24 -12.96 12.41 -14.18
CA ASN A 24 -12.84 13.07 -12.87
C ASN A 24 -12.25 14.48 -12.93
N CYS A 25 -11.34 14.76 -13.87
CA CYS A 25 -10.53 15.98 -13.85
C CYS A 25 -10.43 16.71 -15.21
N GLY A 26 -11.10 16.22 -16.26
CA GLY A 26 -11.13 16.84 -17.58
C GLY A 26 -9.80 16.82 -18.35
N LYS A 27 -8.70 16.35 -17.75
CA LYS A 27 -7.40 16.21 -18.42
C LYS A 27 -7.43 15.09 -19.46
N GLU A 28 -6.75 15.30 -20.58
CA GLU A 28 -6.44 14.23 -21.52
C GLU A 28 -5.44 13.23 -20.91
N PHE A 29 -5.59 11.96 -21.23
CA PHE A 29 -4.61 10.90 -20.95
C PHE A 29 -4.57 9.90 -22.11
N THR A 30 -3.40 9.32 -22.37
CA THR A 30 -3.22 8.27 -23.39
C THR A 30 -3.42 6.88 -22.78
N ILE A 31 -3.99 5.98 -23.57
CA ILE A 31 -3.93 4.54 -23.38
C ILE A 31 -3.09 3.98 -24.53
N GLU A 32 -1.96 3.36 -24.20
CA GLU A 32 -1.00 2.88 -25.20
C GLU A 32 -1.45 1.53 -25.80
N PRO A 33 -0.97 1.13 -27.00
CA PRO A 33 -1.34 -0.14 -27.63
C PRO A 33 -1.18 -1.36 -26.72
N GLU A 34 -0.12 -1.38 -25.91
CA GLU A 34 0.24 -2.45 -24.98
C GLU A 34 -0.71 -2.49 -23.76
N ASP A 35 -1.21 -1.32 -23.33
CA ASP A 35 -2.19 -1.25 -22.24
C ASP A 35 -3.49 -1.96 -22.66
N PHE A 36 -3.89 -1.87 -23.93
CA PHE A 36 -5.05 -2.62 -24.44
C PHE A 36 -4.84 -4.13 -24.48
N GLU A 37 -3.59 -4.61 -24.62
CA GLU A 37 -3.29 -6.04 -24.53
C GLU A 37 -3.38 -6.52 -23.08
N PHE A 38 -2.98 -5.69 -22.11
CA PHE A 38 -3.19 -5.95 -20.68
C PHE A 38 -4.69 -6.04 -20.33
N TYR A 39 -5.52 -5.08 -20.73
CA TYR A 39 -6.96 -5.12 -20.45
C TYR A 39 -7.69 -6.30 -21.14
N GLU A 40 -7.24 -6.68 -22.34
CA GLU A 40 -7.72 -7.86 -23.08
C GLU A 40 -7.34 -9.18 -22.39
N LYS A 41 -6.10 -9.30 -21.89
CA LYS A 41 -5.56 -10.46 -21.13
C LYS A 41 -6.39 -10.80 -19.88
N ILE A 42 -6.99 -9.79 -19.24
CA ILE A 42 -7.68 -9.91 -17.94
C ILE A 42 -9.21 -9.78 -18.04
N GLY A 43 -9.76 -9.50 -19.23
CA GLY A 43 -11.20 -9.43 -19.45
C GLY A 43 -11.91 -8.24 -18.80
N VAL A 44 -11.26 -7.07 -18.71
CA VAL A 44 -11.86 -5.82 -18.21
C VAL A 44 -11.80 -4.72 -19.28
N PRO A 45 -12.70 -3.72 -19.27
CA PRO A 45 -12.59 -2.56 -20.16
C PRO A 45 -11.40 -1.66 -19.79
N ALA A 46 -10.82 -1.02 -20.81
CA ALA A 46 -9.80 0.02 -20.63
C ALA A 46 -10.37 1.25 -19.88
N PRO A 47 -9.58 1.91 -19.01
CA PRO A 47 -10.05 2.87 -18.00
C PRO A 47 -10.71 4.14 -18.53
N THR A 48 -11.51 4.76 -17.67
CA THR A 48 -12.16 6.06 -17.90
C THR A 48 -11.55 7.21 -17.06
N PHE A 49 -10.70 6.88 -16.08
CA PHE A 49 -9.98 7.81 -15.21
C PHE A 49 -8.49 7.83 -15.57
N CYS A 50 -7.83 8.99 -15.48
CA CYS A 50 -6.37 9.09 -15.59
C CYS A 50 -5.66 8.57 -14.30
N PRO A 51 -4.38 8.16 -14.38
CA PRO A 51 -3.67 7.48 -13.29
C PRO A 51 -3.72 8.20 -11.94
N ASP A 52 -3.43 9.51 -11.89
CA ASP A 52 -3.46 10.31 -10.65
C ASP A 52 -4.79 10.18 -9.90
N CYS A 53 -5.91 10.24 -10.64
CA CYS A 53 -7.24 10.15 -10.08
C CYS A 53 -7.54 8.75 -9.54
N ARG A 54 -6.94 7.71 -10.14
CA ARG A 54 -7.06 6.33 -9.66
C ARG A 54 -6.20 6.08 -8.42
N LEU A 55 -4.96 6.62 -8.39
CA LEU A 55 -4.08 6.55 -7.21
C LEU A 55 -4.67 7.29 -6.01
N GLN A 56 -5.20 8.50 -6.22
CA GLN A 56 -5.96 9.25 -5.21
C GLN A 56 -7.18 8.44 -4.73
N ARG A 57 -7.95 7.84 -5.66
CA ARG A 57 -9.09 6.96 -5.36
C ARG A 57 -8.70 5.75 -4.50
N ARG A 58 -7.53 5.12 -4.72
CA ARG A 58 -7.01 4.04 -3.84
C ARG A 58 -6.62 4.55 -2.46
N MET A 59 -5.86 5.64 -2.39
CA MET A 59 -5.35 6.20 -1.13
C MET A 59 -6.47 6.62 -0.17
N MET A 60 -7.62 7.06 -0.69
CA MET A 60 -8.82 7.37 0.10
C MET A 60 -9.43 6.17 0.86
N PHE A 61 -8.95 4.94 0.68
CA PHE A 61 -9.43 3.75 1.42
C PHE A 61 -8.48 3.33 2.56
N ARG A 62 -7.45 4.12 2.90
CA ARG A 62 -6.49 3.79 3.98
C ARG A 62 -6.25 4.94 4.95
N ASN A 63 -6.69 4.73 6.18
CA ASN A 63 -6.24 5.47 7.37
C ASN A 63 -5.10 4.67 8.05
N GLU A 64 -3.91 5.26 8.17
CA GLU A 64 -2.79 4.67 8.93
C GLU A 64 -2.73 5.15 10.40
N ARG A 65 -3.04 6.43 10.67
CA ARG A 65 -2.62 7.14 11.91
C ARG A 65 -3.70 7.96 12.63
N LYS A 66 -4.89 8.15 12.05
CA LYS A 66 -6.00 8.87 12.68
C LYS A 66 -6.75 7.89 13.59
N LEU A 67 -6.39 7.90 14.88
CA LEU A 67 -6.89 6.97 15.89
C LEU A 67 -7.92 7.65 16.80
N TYR A 68 -9.09 7.03 16.93
CA TYR A 68 -10.22 7.52 17.68
C TYR A 68 -10.55 6.60 18.85
N LYS A 69 -10.92 7.16 20.00
CA LYS A 69 -11.55 6.40 21.09
C LYS A 69 -13.05 6.26 20.79
N ARG A 70 -13.55 5.03 20.71
CA ARG A 70 -14.99 4.74 20.59
C ARG A 70 -15.38 3.54 21.47
N LYS A 71 -16.65 3.16 21.46
CA LYS A 71 -17.10 1.88 22.01
C LYS A 71 -17.08 0.79 20.93
N CYS A 72 -16.84 -0.45 21.34
CA CYS A 72 -17.05 -1.64 20.53
C CYS A 72 -18.54 -1.95 20.48
N ASP A 73 -19.13 -1.94 19.28
CA ASP A 73 -20.57 -2.09 19.07
C ASP A 73 -21.11 -3.50 19.45
N ALA A 74 -20.23 -4.49 19.59
CA ALA A 74 -20.57 -5.83 20.08
C ALA A 74 -20.39 -6.04 21.59
N THR A 75 -19.58 -5.22 22.28
CA THR A 75 -19.16 -5.51 23.67
C THR A 75 -19.24 -4.32 24.63
N GLY A 76 -19.55 -3.10 24.17
CA GLY A 76 -19.63 -1.89 25.00
C GLY A 76 -18.29 -1.40 25.57
N LYS A 77 -17.19 -2.11 25.32
CA LYS A 77 -15.84 -1.76 25.80
C LYS A 77 -15.29 -0.53 25.08
N ASP A 78 -14.48 0.26 25.78
CA ASP A 78 -13.65 1.28 25.13
C ASP A 78 -12.60 0.62 24.22
N ILE A 79 -12.45 1.16 23.02
CA ILE A 79 -11.51 0.70 22.00
C ILE A 79 -10.84 1.88 21.28
N ILE A 80 -9.64 1.63 20.76
CA ILE A 80 -9.01 2.48 19.74
C ILE A 80 -9.47 2.00 18.36
N SER A 81 -9.77 2.92 17.44
CA SER A 81 -10.21 2.58 16.08
C SER A 81 -9.78 3.60 15.02
N ILE A 82 -9.66 3.15 13.77
CA ILE A 82 -9.50 4.02 12.58
C ILE A 82 -10.81 4.68 12.11
N TYR A 83 -11.96 4.33 12.70
CA TYR A 83 -13.27 4.92 12.37
C TYR A 83 -13.74 5.87 13.47
N SER A 84 -13.91 7.15 13.14
CA SER A 84 -14.38 8.17 14.08
C SER A 84 -15.81 7.89 14.58
N PRO A 85 -16.20 8.40 15.77
CA PRO A 85 -17.45 8.01 16.44
C PRO A 85 -18.73 8.62 15.81
N ASP A 86 -18.60 9.61 14.92
CA ASP A 86 -19.68 10.14 14.07
C ASP A 86 -20.07 9.22 12.91
N LYS A 87 -19.19 8.29 12.51
CA LYS A 87 -19.44 7.41 11.37
C LYS A 87 -20.53 6.38 11.73
N PRO A 88 -21.53 6.12 10.87
CA PRO A 88 -22.65 5.22 11.15
C PRO A 88 -22.29 3.72 11.12
N TYR A 89 -20.99 3.37 11.14
CA TYR A 89 -20.52 2.00 11.04
C TYR A 89 -20.50 1.31 12.39
N LYS A 90 -20.98 0.06 12.43
CA LYS A 90 -20.73 -0.88 13.53
C LYS A 90 -19.24 -1.26 13.51
N VAL A 91 -18.57 -1.16 14.66
CA VAL A 91 -17.13 -1.46 14.78
C VAL A 91 -16.88 -2.41 15.94
N TYR A 92 -16.20 -3.52 15.67
CA TYR A 92 -15.85 -4.53 16.68
C TYR A 92 -14.35 -4.49 17.00
N ASP A 93 -13.99 -4.81 18.25
CA ASP A 93 -12.62 -5.09 18.64
C ASP A 93 -12.10 -6.36 17.94
N GLN A 94 -10.78 -6.46 17.75
CA GLN A 94 -10.16 -7.58 17.04
C GLN A 94 -10.47 -8.93 17.70
N LYS A 95 -10.52 -8.98 19.04
CA LYS A 95 -10.70 -10.23 19.79
C LYS A 95 -12.14 -10.75 19.64
N TYR A 96 -13.13 -9.86 19.52
CA TYR A 96 -14.49 -10.22 19.14
C TYR A 96 -14.60 -10.54 17.64
N TRP A 97 -14.01 -9.71 16.77
CA TRP A 97 -14.03 -9.87 15.31
C TRP A 97 -13.59 -11.26 14.85
N TRP A 98 -12.50 -11.78 15.42
CA TRP A 98 -11.92 -13.10 15.11
C TRP A 98 -12.47 -14.24 15.99
N SER A 99 -13.60 -14.05 16.67
CA SER A 99 -14.24 -15.09 17.51
C SER A 99 -15.54 -15.62 16.92
N ASP A 100 -15.87 -16.88 17.22
CA ASP A 100 -17.06 -17.61 16.74
C ASP A 100 -18.40 -17.12 17.35
N LYS A 101 -18.47 -15.85 17.75
CA LYS A 101 -19.63 -15.21 18.40
C LYS A 101 -20.61 -14.55 17.43
N TRP A 102 -20.26 -14.52 16.15
CA TRP A 102 -21.05 -13.99 15.05
C TRP A 102 -20.61 -14.69 13.76
N ASP A 103 -21.52 -14.96 12.82
CA ASP A 103 -21.13 -15.43 11.47
C ASP A 103 -21.15 -14.24 10.50
N PRO A 104 -20.02 -13.94 9.81
CA PRO A 104 -20.04 -13.04 8.66
C PRO A 104 -21.14 -13.37 7.64
N MET A 105 -21.51 -14.64 7.44
CA MET A 105 -22.52 -15.09 6.48
C MET A 105 -23.93 -14.54 6.77
N ASP A 106 -24.26 -14.17 8.00
CA ASP A 106 -25.57 -13.60 8.41
C ASP A 106 -25.92 -12.31 7.64
N TYR A 107 -24.92 -11.66 7.06
CA TYR A 107 -25.04 -10.42 6.29
C TYR A 107 -25.19 -10.66 4.78
N GLY A 108 -25.18 -11.91 4.31
CA GLY A 108 -25.30 -12.27 2.90
C GLY A 108 -26.61 -11.79 2.26
N ARG A 109 -26.55 -11.33 1.01
CA ARG A 109 -27.72 -10.82 0.26
C ARG A 109 -27.85 -11.47 -1.11
N ASP A 110 -29.09 -11.56 -1.58
CA ASP A 110 -29.39 -11.79 -2.99
C ASP A 110 -29.14 -10.52 -3.82
N TYR A 111 -28.94 -10.68 -5.12
CA TYR A 111 -28.67 -9.58 -6.04
C TYR A 111 -29.97 -8.90 -6.49
N ASP A 112 -30.09 -7.59 -6.24
CA ASP A 112 -31.22 -6.78 -6.69
C ASP A 112 -30.99 -6.29 -8.13
N TRP A 113 -31.89 -6.64 -9.05
CA TRP A 113 -31.81 -6.23 -10.46
C TRP A 113 -32.37 -4.82 -10.72
N ASN A 114 -32.85 -4.12 -9.68
CA ASN A 114 -33.39 -2.76 -9.76
C ASN A 114 -32.40 -1.68 -9.31
N LYS A 115 -31.20 -2.06 -8.85
CA LYS A 115 -30.19 -1.14 -8.28
C LYS A 115 -28.82 -1.29 -8.92
N PRO A 116 -28.01 -0.21 -9.05
CA PRO A 116 -26.61 -0.32 -9.47
C PRO A 116 -25.78 -1.17 -8.50
N PHE A 117 -24.84 -1.97 -9.03
CA PHE A 117 -24.00 -2.86 -8.20
C PHE A 117 -23.29 -2.14 -7.04
N PHE A 118 -22.68 -0.97 -7.30
CA PHE A 118 -21.94 -0.24 -6.26
C PHE A 118 -22.85 0.41 -5.20
N GLU A 119 -24.14 0.61 -5.49
CA GLU A 119 -25.13 1.04 -4.49
C GLU A 119 -25.42 -0.11 -3.52
N GLN A 120 -25.76 -1.29 -4.04
CA GLN A 120 -25.99 -2.50 -3.24
C GLN A 120 -24.75 -2.87 -2.41
N PHE A 121 -23.56 -2.76 -3.01
CA PHE A 121 -22.29 -3.00 -2.33
C PHE A 121 -22.05 -1.98 -1.21
N LYS A 122 -22.37 -0.69 -1.41
CA LYS A 122 -22.32 0.36 -0.38
C LYS A 122 -23.30 0.10 0.76
N GLU A 123 -24.53 -0.32 0.46
CA GLU A 123 -25.53 -0.71 1.46
C GLU A 123 -25.06 -1.90 2.30
N LEU A 124 -24.50 -2.95 1.67
CA LEU A 124 -23.91 -4.08 2.38
C LEU A 124 -22.73 -3.62 3.25
N ARG A 125 -21.79 -2.85 2.68
CA ARG A 125 -20.59 -2.34 3.34
C ARG A 125 -20.87 -1.50 4.59
N ASN A 126 -21.95 -0.72 4.57
CA ASN A 126 -22.34 0.14 5.68
C ASN A 126 -23.07 -0.64 6.80
N ASN A 127 -23.73 -1.75 6.48
CA ASN A 127 -24.45 -2.60 7.44
C ASN A 127 -23.56 -3.69 8.07
N PHE A 128 -22.56 -4.16 7.33
CA PHE A 128 -21.56 -5.12 7.78
C PHE A 128 -20.68 -4.49 8.88
N PRO A 129 -20.39 -5.19 9.99
CA PRO A 129 -19.45 -4.70 10.99
C PRO A 129 -18.05 -4.50 10.41
N LEU A 130 -17.25 -3.63 11.03
CA LEU A 130 -15.85 -3.38 10.66
C LEU A 130 -14.89 -3.68 11.81
N MET A 131 -13.71 -4.21 11.53
CA MET A 131 -12.66 -4.45 12.55
C MET A 131 -11.99 -3.12 12.94
N SER A 132 -11.85 -2.84 14.23
CA SER A 132 -11.50 -1.50 14.74
C SER A 132 -10.15 -0.94 14.27
N LEU A 133 -9.10 -1.77 14.21
CA LEU A 133 -7.77 -1.48 13.64
C LEU A 133 -7.29 -2.73 12.89
N SER A 134 -6.47 -2.55 11.86
CA SER A 134 -5.71 -3.65 11.27
C SER A 134 -4.48 -3.94 12.14
N ASN A 135 -4.67 -4.70 13.23
CA ASN A 135 -3.62 -5.02 14.19
C ASN A 135 -3.71 -6.49 14.60
N ALA A 136 -2.90 -7.35 13.98
CA ALA A 136 -2.95 -8.81 14.13
C ALA A 136 -1.82 -9.34 15.02
N ARG A 137 -2.12 -10.42 15.78
CA ARG A 137 -1.14 -11.17 16.59
C ARG A 137 -0.26 -10.30 17.51
N ALA A 138 -0.79 -9.17 17.97
CA ALA A 138 -0.04 -8.15 18.69
C ALA A 138 -0.21 -8.26 20.22
N THR A 139 0.84 -7.89 20.94
CA THR A 139 0.94 -7.88 22.41
C THR A 139 1.35 -6.49 22.87
N ASP A 140 0.63 -5.91 23.83
CA ASP A 140 0.93 -4.61 24.44
C ASP A 140 1.27 -3.50 23.42
N SER A 141 0.49 -3.49 22.33
CA SER A 141 0.73 -2.69 21.11
C SER A 141 -0.58 -2.11 20.54
N ASP A 142 -1.52 -1.74 21.41
CA ASP A 142 -2.92 -1.38 21.05
C ASP A 142 -3.06 -0.11 20.17
N TYR A 143 -2.01 0.71 20.07
CA TYR A 143 -1.96 1.93 19.26
C TYR A 143 -1.28 1.73 17.89
N CYS A 144 -1.12 0.48 17.45
CA CYS A 144 -0.50 0.12 16.16
C CYS A 144 -1.57 -0.24 15.12
N ASN A 145 -1.34 0.08 13.84
CA ASN A 145 -2.34 -0.12 12.78
C ASN A 145 -1.71 -0.34 11.40
N VAL A 146 -2.33 -1.20 10.59
CA VAL A 146 -1.68 -1.91 9.47
C VAL A 146 -0.42 -2.62 9.98
N ASN A 147 -0.64 -3.49 10.98
CA ASN A 147 0.39 -4.08 11.80
C ASN A 147 0.14 -5.57 12.06
N ASP A 148 1.18 -6.40 12.06
CA ASP A 148 1.11 -7.82 12.41
C ASP A 148 2.32 -8.29 13.23
N LYS A 149 2.08 -9.14 14.24
CA LYS A 149 3.07 -9.73 15.16
C LYS A 149 3.91 -8.74 15.98
N SER A 150 3.36 -7.59 16.36
CA SER A 150 4.14 -6.59 17.13
C SER A 150 3.97 -6.70 18.63
N LYS A 151 5.05 -6.50 19.37
CA LYS A 151 5.16 -6.62 20.83
C LYS A 151 5.79 -5.36 21.43
N ASP A 152 5.25 -4.87 22.53
CA ASP A 152 5.76 -3.69 23.25
C ASP A 152 5.91 -2.42 22.36
N CYS A 153 5.08 -2.24 21.33
CA CYS A 153 5.23 -1.19 20.31
C CYS A 153 4.18 -0.07 20.44
N TYR A 154 4.53 1.16 20.03
CA TYR A 154 3.64 2.32 20.15
C TYR A 154 3.68 3.23 18.92
N LEU A 155 2.49 3.56 18.39
CA LEU A 155 2.30 4.39 17.19
C LEU A 155 3.18 3.97 16.00
N ILE A 156 3.23 2.65 15.73
CA ILE A 156 3.82 2.12 14.50
C ILE A 156 2.75 1.72 13.48
N SER A 157 3.10 1.85 12.20
CA SER A 157 2.18 1.59 11.09
C SER A 157 2.88 1.09 9.82
N ALA A 158 2.15 0.30 9.02
CA ALA A 158 2.71 -0.45 7.88
C ALA A 158 3.91 -1.30 8.33
N SER A 159 3.65 -2.22 9.27
CA SER A 159 4.68 -2.82 10.13
C SER A 159 4.50 -4.32 10.35
N TYR A 160 5.60 -5.07 10.39
CA TYR A 160 5.60 -6.53 10.49
C TYR A 160 6.70 -7.07 11.41
N GLU A 161 6.28 -7.90 12.36
CA GLU A 161 7.09 -8.65 13.33
C GLU A 161 8.05 -7.74 14.10
N ASN A 162 7.46 -6.84 14.89
CA ASN A 162 8.20 -5.82 15.63
C ASN A 162 8.25 -6.04 17.14
N GLU A 163 9.32 -5.62 17.81
CA GLU A 163 9.46 -5.69 19.27
C GLU A 163 10.11 -4.41 19.81
N ARG A 164 9.47 -3.70 20.75
CA ARG A 164 9.97 -2.43 21.36
C ARG A 164 10.29 -1.30 20.37
N VAL A 165 9.42 -1.12 19.37
CA VAL A 165 9.51 -0.03 18.37
C VAL A 165 8.48 1.07 18.61
N PHE A 166 8.94 2.32 18.52
CA PHE A 166 8.11 3.50 18.74
C PHE A 166 8.14 4.47 17.54
N TYR A 167 7.01 5.16 17.28
CA TYR A 167 6.89 6.29 16.34
C TYR A 167 7.50 6.04 14.95
N SER A 168 7.20 4.90 14.33
CA SER A 168 7.89 4.41 13.13
C SER A 168 6.93 3.89 12.05
N ASN A 169 7.32 3.99 10.78
CA ASN A 169 6.44 3.66 9.65
C ASN A 169 7.19 2.94 8.51
N ARG A 170 6.55 1.94 7.89
CA ARG A 170 7.13 1.09 6.82
C ARG A 170 8.38 0.34 7.32
N ILE A 171 8.18 -0.51 8.32
CA ILE A 171 9.25 -1.16 9.09
C ILE A 171 9.04 -2.65 9.31
N THR A 172 10.11 -3.43 9.17
CA THR A 172 10.03 -4.90 9.15
C THR A 172 11.15 -5.53 10.00
N PHE A 173 10.80 -6.42 10.93
CA PHE A 173 11.75 -7.10 11.84
C PHE A 173 12.67 -6.14 12.60
N ASN A 174 12.06 -5.29 13.42
CA ASN A 174 12.72 -4.31 14.28
C ASN A 174 12.04 -4.37 15.69
N LYS A 175 12.60 -4.28 16.91
CA LYS A 175 13.91 -3.85 17.44
C LYS A 175 13.70 -2.87 18.61
N ASP A 176 14.62 -2.82 19.57
CA ASP A 176 14.73 -1.69 20.51
C ASP A 176 15.02 -0.35 19.77
N CYS A 177 13.96 0.43 19.50
CA CYS A 177 13.92 1.34 18.36
C CYS A 177 13.00 2.55 18.54
N MET A 178 13.39 3.68 17.93
CA MET A 178 12.48 4.83 17.77
C MET A 178 12.81 5.66 16.53
N ASP A 179 11.80 6.36 15.99
CA ASP A 179 11.87 7.32 14.88
C ASP A 179 12.47 6.73 13.57
N LEU A 180 11.98 5.57 13.11
CA LEU A 180 12.34 5.00 11.80
C LEU A 180 11.27 5.22 10.74
N TYR A 181 11.71 5.62 9.54
CA TYR A 181 10.87 5.65 8.35
C TYR A 181 11.57 4.87 7.23
N ILE A 182 10.93 3.79 6.74
CA ILE A 182 11.48 2.86 5.75
C ILE A 182 12.71 2.13 6.30
N GLY A 183 12.53 0.95 6.89
CA GLY A 183 13.66 0.19 7.44
C GLY A 183 13.43 -1.30 7.74
N ASN A 184 14.32 -2.15 7.24
CA ASN A 184 14.28 -3.61 7.37
C ASN A 184 15.48 -4.14 8.19
N LYS A 185 15.20 -5.02 9.18
CA LYS A 185 16.18 -5.77 9.98
C LYS A 185 17.34 -4.95 10.55
N ASN A 186 17.03 -4.07 11.50
CA ASN A 186 18.04 -3.33 12.24
C ASN A 186 17.99 -3.76 13.74
N GLU A 187 19.08 -3.68 14.51
CA GLU A 187 19.05 -3.84 16.00
C GLU A 187 19.68 -2.60 16.70
N LEU A 188 19.09 -2.04 17.77
CA LEU A 188 19.40 -0.73 18.40
C LEU A 188 19.62 0.48 17.43
N CYS A 189 18.64 1.38 17.22
CA CYS A 189 18.77 2.58 16.34
C CYS A 189 17.84 3.70 16.79
N TYR A 190 18.17 4.91 16.36
CA TYR A 190 17.32 6.09 16.50
C TYR A 190 17.41 7.01 15.27
N GLU A 191 16.27 7.56 14.85
CA GLU A 191 16.14 8.63 13.83
C GLU A 191 16.84 8.30 12.49
N ASN A 192 16.37 7.28 11.77
CA ASN A 192 16.92 6.94 10.45
C ASN A 192 15.85 6.83 9.36
N VAL A 193 16.23 7.17 8.13
CA VAL A 193 15.37 7.12 6.94
C VAL A 193 15.97 6.20 5.88
N SER A 194 15.21 5.27 5.33
CA SER A 194 15.65 4.32 4.30
C SER A 194 16.95 3.60 4.69
N CYS A 195 16.96 2.98 5.87
CA CYS A 195 18.14 2.31 6.43
C CYS A 195 17.86 0.84 6.79
N ASN A 196 18.73 -0.05 6.32
CA ASN A 196 18.51 -1.51 6.33
C ASN A 196 19.72 -2.26 6.90
N ASN A 197 19.47 -3.44 7.48
CA ASN A 197 20.49 -4.40 7.93
C ASN A 197 21.54 -3.78 8.89
N SER A 198 21.15 -2.83 9.73
CA SER A 198 22.08 -1.96 10.46
C SER A 198 21.97 -2.05 12.00
N TYR A 199 23.11 -2.03 12.67
CA TYR A 199 23.23 -2.15 14.13
C TYR A 199 23.79 -0.86 14.73
N LYS A 200 23.18 -0.32 15.79
CA LYS A 200 23.67 0.92 16.45
C LYS A 200 23.95 2.03 15.44
N LEU A 201 22.97 2.26 14.55
CA LEU A 201 22.98 3.33 13.55
C LEU A 201 22.06 4.48 13.99
N PHE A 202 22.57 5.70 13.94
CA PHE A 202 21.87 6.87 14.47
C PHE A 202 21.89 8.05 13.49
N PHE A 203 20.78 8.80 13.38
CA PHE A 203 20.69 10.05 12.62
C PHE A 203 21.09 9.93 11.13
N SER A 204 20.84 8.76 10.52
CA SER A 204 21.40 8.38 9.22
C SER A 204 20.33 8.19 8.14
N ARG A 205 20.73 8.26 6.87
CA ARG A 205 19.84 8.21 5.71
C ARG A 205 20.40 7.37 4.57
N ASN A 206 19.54 6.64 3.86
CA ASN A 206 19.87 5.86 2.66
C ASN A 206 21.11 4.95 2.84
N SER A 207 21.29 4.37 4.03
CA SER A 207 22.52 3.66 4.42
C SER A 207 22.24 2.23 4.88
N THR A 208 23.07 1.29 4.42
CA THR A 208 22.77 -0.15 4.46
C THR A 208 23.97 -0.96 4.94
N ASN A 209 23.72 -2.02 5.73
CA ASN A 209 24.76 -2.86 6.36
C ASN A 209 25.73 -2.02 7.21
N CYS A 210 25.23 -1.09 8.04
CA CYS A 210 26.06 -0.17 8.82
C CYS A 210 26.03 -0.49 10.32
N LEU A 211 27.18 -0.41 10.99
CA LEU A 211 27.39 -0.87 12.37
C LEU A 211 28.03 0.23 13.23
N ASP A 212 27.56 0.42 14.47
CA ASP A 212 28.17 1.32 15.49
C ASP A 212 28.49 2.73 14.94
N SER A 213 27.55 3.35 14.24
CA SER A 213 27.78 4.51 13.39
C SER A 213 26.74 5.63 13.54
N TYR A 214 27.14 6.86 13.27
CA TYR A 214 26.31 8.05 13.45
C TYR A 214 26.41 8.97 12.24
N PHE A 215 25.30 9.61 11.87
CA PHE A 215 25.26 10.62 10.80
C PHE A 215 25.86 10.09 9.49
N LEU A 216 25.29 9.01 8.95
CA LEU A 216 25.67 8.44 7.65
C LEU A 216 24.68 8.86 6.54
N TYR A 217 25.19 9.13 5.34
CA TYR A 217 24.36 9.28 4.13
C TYR A 217 24.90 8.46 2.96
N ASN A 218 24.05 7.64 2.33
CA ASN A 218 24.41 6.81 1.17
C ASN A 218 25.63 5.90 1.44
N CYS A 219 25.83 5.50 2.71
CA CYS A 219 26.95 4.67 3.15
C CYS A 219 26.58 3.19 3.13
N HIS A 220 27.51 2.34 2.71
CA HIS A 220 27.28 0.92 2.49
C HIS A 220 28.39 0.09 3.15
N ASN A 221 28.04 -0.94 3.93
CA ASN A 221 29.01 -1.80 4.60
C ASN A 221 30.06 -0.99 5.38
N CYS A 222 29.59 -0.23 6.38
CA CYS A 222 30.40 0.74 7.11
C CYS A 222 30.28 0.53 8.63
N GLN A 223 31.41 0.40 9.33
CA GLN A 223 31.45 0.13 10.78
C GLN A 223 32.28 1.18 11.53
N ASN A 224 31.82 1.69 12.67
CA ASN A 224 32.52 2.76 13.39
C ASN A 224 32.79 3.97 12.46
N CYS A 225 31.73 4.53 11.89
CA CYS A 225 31.78 5.69 11.01
C CYS A 225 30.93 6.85 11.56
N PHE A 226 31.44 8.08 11.46
CA PHE A 226 30.84 9.26 12.07
C PHE A 226 30.79 10.45 11.12
N GLY A 227 29.59 10.94 10.77
CA GLY A 227 29.43 12.11 9.89
C GLY A 227 29.88 11.85 8.46
N CYS A 228 29.77 10.61 7.99
CA CYS A 228 30.35 10.16 6.72
C CYS A 228 29.30 10.04 5.61
N VAL A 229 29.70 10.35 4.38
CA VAL A 229 28.82 10.39 3.19
C VAL A 229 29.43 9.60 2.04
N ASN A 230 28.61 8.88 1.28
CA ASN A 230 28.99 8.11 0.08
C ASN A 230 30.08 7.03 0.30
N LEU A 231 30.38 6.62 1.54
CA LEU A 231 31.42 5.62 1.81
C LEU A 231 30.95 4.19 1.50
N LYS A 232 31.88 3.34 1.08
CA LYS A 232 31.66 1.90 0.86
C LYS A 232 32.81 1.09 1.43
N ASN A 233 32.51 0.02 2.18
CA ASN A 233 33.50 -0.91 2.75
C ASN A 233 34.57 -0.18 3.60
N LYS A 234 34.13 0.63 4.57
CA LYS A 234 35.01 1.46 5.41
C LYS A 234 34.74 1.30 6.90
N GLN A 235 35.79 1.50 7.68
CA GLN A 235 35.72 1.53 9.14
C GLN A 235 36.59 2.63 9.73
N TYR A 236 36.29 3.06 10.96
CA TYR A 236 37.05 4.09 11.71
C TYR A 236 37.22 5.40 10.93
N CYS A 237 36.12 5.88 10.32
CA CYS A 237 36.10 7.10 9.52
C CYS A 237 35.30 8.22 10.21
N ILE A 238 35.82 9.45 10.19
CA ILE A 238 35.18 10.64 10.77
C ILE A 238 35.19 11.74 9.71
N PHE A 239 34.00 12.22 9.30
CA PHE A 239 33.81 13.18 8.20
C PHE A 239 34.61 12.78 6.94
N ASN A 240 34.41 11.55 6.48
CA ASN A 240 35.12 10.87 5.37
C ASN A 240 36.64 10.68 5.52
N LYS A 241 37.29 11.20 6.57
CA LYS A 241 38.72 10.92 6.83
C LYS A 241 38.88 9.60 7.60
N GLN A 242 39.77 8.75 7.09
CA GLN A 242 40.23 7.51 7.74
C GLN A 242 41.13 7.83 8.95
N TYR A 243 40.98 7.05 10.03
CA TYR A 243 41.82 7.08 11.23
C TYR A 243 42.28 5.67 11.62
N SER A 244 43.22 5.56 12.56
CA SER A 244 43.41 4.32 13.34
C SER A 244 42.17 4.07 14.22
N LYS A 245 42.02 2.83 14.72
CA LYS A 245 40.95 2.46 15.65
C LYS A 245 41.03 3.26 16.97
N GLU A 246 42.25 3.41 17.47
CA GLU A 246 42.61 4.09 18.72
C GLU A 246 42.37 5.61 18.59
N GLU A 247 42.81 6.18 17.46
CA GLU A 247 42.53 7.58 17.12
C GLU A 247 41.03 7.84 16.95
N TYR A 248 40.30 6.95 16.28
CA TYR A 248 38.85 7.06 16.09
C TYR A 248 38.13 7.14 17.45
N PHE A 249 38.38 6.19 18.36
CA PHE A 249 37.74 6.19 19.68
C PHE A 249 38.22 7.32 20.60
N LYS A 250 39.44 7.85 20.40
CA LYS A 250 39.89 9.09 21.04
C LYS A 250 39.08 10.30 20.53
N LYS A 251 38.94 10.43 19.20
CA LYS A 251 38.21 11.53 18.55
C LYS A 251 36.71 11.49 18.77
N LEU A 252 36.10 10.31 18.82
CA LEU A 252 34.65 10.16 19.04
C LEU A 252 34.20 10.80 20.37
N LYS A 253 35.07 10.78 21.39
CA LYS A 253 34.83 11.42 22.69
C LYS A 253 34.81 12.96 22.62
N GLU A 254 35.50 13.56 21.64
CA GLU A 254 35.53 15.02 21.42
C GLU A 254 34.15 15.58 21.03
N PHE A 255 33.24 14.75 20.50
CA PHE A 255 31.92 15.19 20.01
C PHE A 255 30.82 15.30 21.08
N ASN A 256 31.03 14.73 22.28
CA ASN A 256 30.08 14.76 23.40
C ASN A 256 28.60 14.49 23.00
N LEU A 257 28.30 13.26 22.59
CA LEU A 257 26.98 12.87 22.08
C LEU A 257 25.85 12.86 23.14
N GLY A 258 26.19 12.94 24.44
CA GLY A 258 25.20 13.10 25.52
C GLY A 258 24.64 14.51 25.67
N SER A 259 25.19 15.49 24.95
CA SER A 259 24.75 16.89 24.97
C SER A 259 23.79 17.18 23.82
N TYR A 260 22.54 17.56 24.13
CA TYR A 260 21.56 17.99 23.12
C TYR A 260 22.07 19.16 22.26
N ARG A 261 22.77 20.14 22.87
CA ARG A 261 23.40 21.24 22.14
C ARG A 261 24.45 20.74 21.15
N SER A 262 25.26 19.75 21.54
CA SER A 262 26.25 19.13 20.65
C SER A 262 25.57 18.36 19.53
N LEU A 263 24.54 17.57 19.82
CA LEU A 263 23.73 16.85 18.84
C LEU A 263 23.14 17.78 17.77
N ILE A 264 22.58 18.93 18.16
CA ILE A 264 22.02 19.91 17.21
C ILE A 264 23.11 20.52 16.30
N GLU A 265 24.27 20.89 16.84
CA GLU A 265 25.38 21.39 16.00
C GLU A 265 26.01 20.29 15.12
N LEU A 266 26.03 19.03 15.57
CA LEU A 266 26.43 17.88 14.77
C LEU A 266 25.46 17.60 13.62
N LYS A 267 24.14 17.63 13.88
CA LYS A 267 23.11 17.56 12.83
C LYS A 267 23.28 18.67 11.80
N LYS A 268 23.47 19.93 12.24
CA LYS A 268 23.75 21.07 11.34
C LYS A 268 25.03 20.86 10.51
N LYS A 269 26.12 20.39 11.14
CA LYS A 269 27.40 20.13 10.45
C LYS A 269 27.27 19.01 9.41
N PHE A 270 26.60 17.90 9.77
CA PHE A 270 26.32 16.80 8.86
C PHE A 270 25.41 17.24 7.72
N TYR A 271 24.36 18.01 8.00
CA TYR A 271 23.45 18.52 6.97
C TYR A 271 24.16 19.46 5.97
N ARG A 272 25.12 20.29 6.42
CA ARG A 272 25.99 21.07 5.52
C ARG A 272 26.88 20.18 4.64
N LEU A 273 27.42 19.08 5.17
CA LEU A 273 28.19 18.12 4.37
C LEU A 273 27.32 17.38 3.36
N TYR A 274 26.11 16.99 3.76
CA TYR A 274 25.09 16.41 2.89
C TYR A 274 24.72 17.36 1.74
N LEU A 275 24.38 18.63 2.02
CA LEU A 275 24.10 19.62 0.98
C LEU A 275 25.32 19.91 0.07
N GLY A 276 26.54 19.71 0.57
CA GLY A 276 27.79 19.99 -0.16
C GLY A 276 28.27 18.88 -1.10
N ILE A 277 27.53 17.78 -1.27
CA ILE A 277 27.93 16.66 -2.16
C ILE A 277 26.97 16.46 -3.34
N PRO A 278 27.45 15.80 -4.43
CA PRO A 278 26.56 15.26 -5.46
C PRO A 278 25.55 14.27 -4.87
N HIS A 279 24.28 14.45 -5.24
CA HIS A 279 23.19 13.55 -4.92
C HIS A 279 22.84 12.70 -6.16
N LYS A 280 22.30 11.49 -5.95
CA LYS A 280 21.61 10.78 -7.04
C LYS A 280 20.31 11.51 -7.35
N TYR A 281 19.93 11.61 -8.63
CA TYR A 281 18.61 12.11 -9.01
C TYR A 281 17.49 11.15 -8.55
N SER A 282 17.81 9.85 -8.48
CA SER A 282 16.88 8.77 -8.18
C SER A 282 17.69 7.52 -7.78
N ASN A 283 17.31 6.82 -6.70
CA ASN A 283 17.92 5.55 -6.26
C ASN A 283 17.40 4.37 -7.08
N ILE A 284 17.62 4.48 -8.38
CA ILE A 284 17.25 3.48 -9.36
C ILE A 284 18.29 2.36 -9.39
N SER A 285 17.79 1.13 -9.39
CA SER A 285 18.42 -0.05 -9.99
C SER A 285 17.51 -0.66 -11.08
N LYS A 286 16.29 -0.12 -11.24
CA LYS A 286 15.41 -0.38 -12.38
C LYS A 286 15.99 0.14 -13.68
N SER A 287 16.50 -0.73 -14.57
CA SER A 287 16.77 -0.32 -15.95
C SER A 287 16.75 -1.51 -16.92
N VAL A 288 16.40 -1.33 -18.19
CA VAL A 288 15.73 -0.15 -18.81
C VAL A 288 14.29 -0.07 -18.24
N ASP A 289 13.32 0.47 -18.99
CA ASP A 289 12.01 -0.19 -18.98
C ASP A 289 11.36 0.07 -17.57
N CYS A 290 11.31 1.34 -17.16
CA CYS A 290 11.42 1.76 -15.75
C CYS A 290 10.84 3.13 -15.34
N SER A 291 10.46 3.22 -14.05
CA SER A 291 10.17 4.46 -13.29
C SER A 291 10.61 4.26 -11.82
N GLY A 292 11.06 5.29 -11.11
CA GLY A 292 11.58 5.18 -9.73
C GLY A 292 11.50 6.49 -8.94
N ASP A 293 11.97 6.57 -7.70
CA ASP A 293 12.77 5.62 -6.89
C ASP A 293 12.07 5.21 -5.56
N ASN A 294 12.57 4.33 -4.68
CA ASN A 294 13.87 3.62 -4.51
C ASN A 294 14.00 2.21 -5.18
N LEU A 295 13.50 1.95 -6.41
CA LEU A 295 13.44 0.59 -7.02
C LEU A 295 14.54 0.27 -8.06
N SER A 296 14.94 -0.98 -8.36
CA SER A 296 14.69 -2.24 -7.63
C SER A 296 14.29 -3.47 -8.50
N ASN A 297 13.96 -3.38 -9.80
CA ASN A 297 14.90 -3.71 -10.91
C ASN A 297 14.23 -3.77 -12.33
N SER A 298 12.89 -3.72 -12.45
CA SER A 298 12.11 -3.37 -13.67
C SER A 298 12.02 -4.38 -14.83
N LYS A 299 11.04 -4.12 -15.73
CA LYS A 299 11.01 -4.32 -17.22
C LYS A 299 9.60 -4.64 -17.82
N ASN A 300 8.72 -3.73 -18.22
CA ASN A 300 8.75 -2.27 -18.31
C ASN A 300 8.03 -1.59 -17.13
N CYS A 301 8.17 -0.27 -16.90
CA CYS A 301 7.36 0.49 -15.91
C CYS A 301 7.24 1.99 -16.25
N HIS A 302 6.04 2.58 -16.22
CA HIS A 302 5.83 4.01 -16.57
C HIS A 302 5.04 4.87 -15.57
N SER A 303 5.07 4.50 -14.28
CA SER A 303 5.11 5.42 -13.10
C SER A 303 5.19 4.55 -11.85
N CYS A 304 6.08 4.86 -10.89
CA CYS A 304 6.35 4.02 -9.71
C CYS A 304 6.79 4.85 -8.49
N PHE A 305 6.41 4.42 -7.28
CA PHE A 305 6.81 5.05 -6.01
C PHE A 305 7.19 4.01 -4.95
N ASP A 306 8.49 3.87 -4.67
CA ASP A 306 9.11 3.00 -3.67
C ASP A 306 8.77 1.48 -3.64
N ILE A 307 9.83 0.68 -3.84
CA ILE A 307 9.97 -0.74 -3.45
C ILE A 307 8.98 -1.71 -4.17
N GLU A 308 9.28 -2.97 -4.54
CA GLU A 308 10.57 -3.65 -4.73
C GLU A 308 10.54 -4.87 -5.72
N ALA A 309 10.13 -4.70 -6.99
CA ALA A 309 11.05 -4.96 -8.13
C ALA A 309 10.49 -4.69 -9.56
N ALA A 310 9.44 -5.42 -9.98
CA ALA A 310 8.68 -5.41 -11.25
C ALA A 310 9.29 -6.01 -12.55
N GLU A 311 8.39 -6.45 -13.45
CA GLU A 311 8.35 -6.36 -14.93
C GLU A 311 6.93 -5.82 -15.27
N ASN A 312 6.70 -5.28 -16.47
CA ASN A 312 5.53 -4.53 -17.00
C ASN A 312 4.61 -3.71 -16.03
N CYS A 313 5.05 -3.27 -14.85
CA CYS A 313 4.18 -2.56 -13.91
C CYS A 313 4.02 -1.05 -14.18
N LYS A 314 2.80 -0.55 -14.36
CA LYS A 314 2.50 0.88 -14.63
C LYS A 314 1.74 1.51 -13.45
N PHE A 315 1.98 2.79 -13.16
CA PHE A 315 1.21 3.58 -12.15
C PHE A 315 1.21 3.04 -10.69
N ALA A 316 2.24 2.27 -10.32
CA ALA A 316 2.53 1.83 -8.95
C ALA A 316 3.16 2.97 -8.12
N SER A 317 3.57 2.86 -6.86
CA SER A 317 3.66 1.78 -5.85
C SER A 317 3.21 2.42 -4.49
N TRP A 318 3.40 1.94 -3.26
CA TRP A 318 4.31 0.95 -2.66
C TRP A 318 4.03 -0.49 -3.16
N GLY A 319 5.09 -1.22 -3.51
CA GLY A 319 5.00 -2.54 -4.17
C GLY A 319 6.12 -3.49 -3.74
N GLY A 320 6.51 -3.40 -2.47
CA GLY A 320 7.45 -4.29 -1.79
C GLY A 320 6.91 -5.68 -1.57
N PHE A 321 6.75 -6.44 -2.66
CA PHE A 321 7.59 -7.61 -2.95
C PHE A 321 6.98 -8.33 -4.18
N GLY A 322 7.77 -8.80 -5.12
CA GLY A 322 8.49 -7.84 -5.95
C GLY A 322 7.92 -7.72 -7.37
N LEU A 323 6.67 -8.09 -7.64
CA LEU A 323 6.37 -8.71 -8.94
C LEU A 323 5.06 -8.27 -9.65
N LYS A 324 4.77 -8.81 -10.85
CA LYS A 324 5.17 -8.27 -12.18
C LYS A 324 3.92 -8.23 -13.06
N ASP A 325 3.89 -7.42 -14.12
CA ASP A 325 2.70 -7.16 -14.95
C ASP A 325 1.48 -6.70 -14.11
N SER A 326 1.70 -5.67 -13.28
CA SER A 326 0.71 -5.10 -12.36
C SER A 326 0.51 -3.59 -12.60
N TYR A 327 -0.74 -3.16 -12.75
CA TYR A 327 -1.06 -1.76 -13.02
C TYR A 327 -1.75 -1.15 -11.78
N ASP A 328 -1.45 0.12 -11.48
CA ASP A 328 -2.17 0.91 -10.48
C ASP A 328 -2.13 0.36 -9.03
N SER A 329 -0.92 0.38 -8.45
CA SER A 329 -0.59 -0.26 -7.17
C SER A 329 -0.24 0.68 -6.01
N GLY A 330 -0.04 0.09 -4.82
CA GLY A 330 -0.18 0.73 -3.50
C GLY A 330 -1.58 0.45 -2.93
N PRO A 331 -1.88 0.74 -1.65
CA PRO A 331 -1.02 1.34 -0.64
C PRO A 331 -0.22 0.36 0.26
N GLY A 332 -0.30 -0.97 0.05
CA GLY A 332 0.51 -1.96 0.78
C GLY A 332 0.60 -3.34 0.12
N ILE A 333 1.59 -3.56 -0.76
CA ILE A 333 1.76 -4.81 -1.53
C ILE A 333 3.25 -5.19 -1.50
N GLY A 334 3.68 -6.45 -1.42
CA GLY A 334 2.91 -7.69 -1.29
C GLY A 334 3.73 -8.94 -1.68
N ASP A 335 4.42 -9.56 -0.73
CA ASP A 335 5.23 -10.77 -0.94
C ASP A 335 4.36 -11.92 -1.47
N ASN A 336 4.44 -12.38 -2.72
CA ASN A 336 5.38 -12.10 -3.83
C ASN A 336 4.59 -12.18 -5.17
N SER A 337 3.93 -11.09 -5.56
CA SER A 337 2.83 -10.99 -6.55
C SER A 337 2.98 -11.62 -7.95
N GLU A 338 1.88 -11.78 -8.70
CA GLU A 338 1.96 -12.30 -10.10
C GLU A 338 1.04 -11.64 -11.17
N LEU A 339 -0.09 -10.99 -10.85
CA LEU A 339 -0.87 -10.14 -11.80
C LEU A 339 -1.97 -9.30 -11.09
N LEU A 340 -1.96 -7.96 -11.16
CA LEU A 340 -2.80 -7.11 -10.28
C LEU A 340 -3.23 -5.75 -10.92
N TYR A 341 -4.51 -5.33 -10.80
CA TYR A 341 -5.03 -3.96 -11.11
C TYR A 341 -6.52 -3.81 -10.70
N GLU A 342 -7.00 -2.80 -9.97
CA GLU A 342 -6.35 -1.81 -9.10
C GLU A 342 -6.45 -2.26 -7.64
N VAL A 343 -5.39 -1.98 -6.86
CA VAL A 343 -5.01 -2.82 -5.72
C VAL A 343 -4.62 -2.01 -4.46
N PHE A 344 -3.88 -2.49 -3.44
CA PHE A 344 -4.25 -3.46 -2.39
C PHE A 344 -3.62 -3.14 -1.02
N ASP A 345 -4.09 -3.84 0.03
CA ASP A 345 -3.27 -4.38 1.13
C ASP A 345 -3.23 -5.95 1.02
N ILE A 346 -2.12 -6.60 0.60
CA ILE A 346 -2.07 -8.06 0.24
C ILE A 346 -0.77 -8.81 0.62
N VAL A 347 -0.85 -10.14 0.80
CA VAL A 347 0.32 -11.07 0.87
C VAL A 347 -0.01 -12.48 0.29
N LYS A 348 0.36 -12.75 -0.98
CA LYS A 348 0.67 -14.06 -1.62
C LYS A 348 -0.42 -14.98 -2.19
N ASP A 349 -0.39 -15.32 -3.49
CA ASP A 349 -0.73 -14.47 -4.65
C ASP A 349 -1.14 -15.33 -5.88
N SER A 350 -1.69 -14.70 -6.94
CA SER A 350 -1.51 -15.13 -8.37
C SER A 350 -2.30 -14.30 -9.40
N SER A 351 -3.50 -13.76 -9.08
CA SER A 351 -4.23 -12.79 -9.94
C SER A 351 -5.42 -12.12 -9.23
N VAL A 352 -5.50 -10.78 -9.19
CA VAL A 352 -6.63 -10.05 -8.54
C VAL A 352 -6.99 -8.68 -9.14
N TYR A 353 -8.30 -8.47 -9.38
CA TYR A 353 -8.87 -7.30 -10.07
C TYR A 353 -10.36 -7.10 -9.68
N PHE A 354 -10.81 -6.43 -8.60
CA PHE A 354 -10.34 -5.25 -7.83
C PHE A 354 -10.60 -5.43 -6.31
N SER A 355 -10.17 -4.50 -5.43
CA SER A 355 -9.88 -4.85 -4.02
C SER A 355 -9.97 -3.75 -2.92
N SER A 356 -9.54 -3.97 -1.66
CA SER A 356 -9.92 -4.97 -0.62
C SER A 356 -8.92 -4.94 0.56
N VAL A 357 -9.03 -5.93 1.47
CA VAL A 357 -7.90 -6.65 2.05
C VAL A 357 -8.17 -8.16 1.83
N VAL A 358 -7.18 -8.91 1.35
CA VAL A 358 -7.24 -10.37 1.09
C VAL A 358 -5.84 -10.92 1.38
N TYR A 359 -5.73 -12.19 1.78
CA TYR A 359 -4.43 -12.85 2.01
C TYR A 359 -4.28 -14.03 1.02
N ASN A 360 -4.39 -15.28 1.47
CA ASN A 360 -4.29 -16.43 0.55
C ASN A 360 -5.64 -16.68 -0.15
N SER A 361 -5.84 -16.24 -1.40
CA SER A 361 -7.11 -16.42 -2.17
C SER A 361 -6.91 -16.21 -3.68
N TYR A 362 -7.81 -16.73 -4.52
CA TYR A 362 -7.70 -16.63 -5.99
C TYR A 362 -9.05 -16.46 -6.70
N ASN A 363 -9.02 -15.88 -7.92
CA ASN A 363 -10.19 -15.58 -8.75
C ASN A 363 -11.22 -14.66 -8.05
N ILE A 364 -10.87 -13.37 -7.96
CA ILE A 364 -11.57 -12.35 -7.16
C ILE A 364 -11.81 -11.09 -8.02
N GLN A 365 -13.07 -10.63 -8.14
CA GLN A 365 -13.43 -9.47 -8.99
C GLN A 365 -13.83 -8.18 -8.25
N TYR A 366 -14.39 -8.26 -7.05
CA TYR A 366 -14.60 -7.10 -6.15
C TYR A 366 -14.62 -7.60 -4.71
N SER A 367 -13.95 -6.92 -3.78
CA SER A 367 -13.72 -7.49 -2.45
C SER A 367 -13.50 -6.48 -1.31
N PHE A 368 -13.88 -6.89 -0.10
CA PHE A 368 -13.48 -6.32 1.19
C PHE A 368 -13.24 -7.47 2.22
N ASN A 369 -12.08 -7.44 2.88
CA ASN A 369 -11.65 -8.25 4.05
C ASN A 369 -12.00 -9.75 4.06
N CYS A 370 -11.95 -10.40 2.89
CA CYS A 370 -12.14 -11.85 2.70
C CYS A 370 -10.81 -12.61 2.79
N TYR A 371 -10.75 -13.75 3.49
CA TYR A 371 -9.55 -14.60 3.59
C TYR A 371 -9.84 -16.06 3.24
N PHE A 372 -8.79 -16.84 2.90
CA PHE A 372 -8.81 -18.27 2.53
C PHE A 372 -9.99 -18.71 1.63
N SER A 373 -10.32 -17.92 0.61
CA SER A 373 -11.51 -18.09 -0.21
C SER A 373 -11.21 -18.05 -1.72
N SER A 374 -12.14 -18.45 -2.57
CA SER A 374 -11.97 -18.38 -4.04
C SER A 374 -13.28 -18.14 -4.79
N HIS A 375 -13.19 -17.72 -6.06
CA HIS A 375 -14.36 -17.49 -6.94
C HIS A 375 -15.37 -16.51 -6.31
N LEU A 376 -14.95 -15.25 -6.17
CA LEU A 376 -15.73 -14.20 -5.47
C LEU A 376 -16.05 -13.01 -6.38
N PHE A 377 -17.33 -12.59 -6.38
CA PHE A 377 -17.81 -11.40 -7.09
C PHE A 377 -18.59 -10.49 -6.13
N GLY A 378 -17.99 -9.37 -5.71
CA GLY A 378 -18.66 -8.42 -4.78
C GLY A 378 -18.80 -8.97 -3.36
N CYS A 379 -17.69 -9.24 -2.68
CA CYS A 379 -17.68 -9.94 -1.39
C CYS A 379 -17.28 -9.04 -0.19
N ILE A 380 -18.00 -9.15 0.94
CA ILE A 380 -17.83 -8.35 2.18
C ILE A 380 -18.36 -9.16 3.40
N GLY A 381 -17.58 -9.91 4.18
CA GLY A 381 -16.16 -10.24 4.07
C GLY A 381 -15.88 -11.62 4.70
N LEU A 382 -15.39 -12.57 3.89
CA LEU A 382 -15.50 -14.02 4.10
C LEU A 382 -14.26 -14.66 4.78
N ARG A 383 -14.33 -15.95 5.13
CA ARG A 383 -13.27 -16.62 5.92
C ARG A 383 -12.70 -17.95 5.39
N HIS A 384 -13.52 -18.84 4.85
CA HIS A 384 -13.11 -20.11 4.23
C HIS A 384 -14.22 -20.57 3.26
N LYS A 385 -14.43 -19.82 2.16
CA LYS A 385 -15.64 -19.93 1.33
C LYS A 385 -15.33 -19.90 -0.17
N GLN A 386 -16.25 -20.40 -0.99
CA GLN A 386 -16.12 -20.42 -2.45
C GLN A 386 -17.45 -20.19 -3.15
N TYR A 387 -17.41 -19.63 -4.38
CA TYR A 387 -18.58 -19.31 -5.21
C TYR A 387 -19.58 -18.39 -4.49
N CYS A 388 -19.14 -17.16 -4.20
CA CYS A 388 -19.92 -16.21 -3.38
C CYS A 388 -20.15 -14.86 -4.06
N ILE A 389 -21.35 -14.30 -3.88
CA ILE A 389 -21.81 -13.02 -4.42
C ILE A 389 -22.52 -12.26 -3.29
N LEU A 390 -22.20 -10.97 -3.09
CA LEU A 390 -22.77 -10.13 -2.01
C LEU A 390 -22.81 -10.82 -0.64
N ASN A 391 -21.68 -11.47 -0.30
CA ASN A 391 -21.48 -12.21 0.96
C ASN A 391 -22.42 -13.43 1.17
N LYS A 392 -23.23 -13.80 0.17
CA LYS A 392 -24.00 -15.05 0.13
C LYS A 392 -23.23 -16.12 -0.67
N GLN A 393 -23.32 -17.38 -0.25
CA GLN A 393 -22.72 -18.53 -0.94
C GLN A 393 -23.74 -19.21 -1.86
N TYR A 394 -23.29 -19.66 -3.03
CA TYR A 394 -24.09 -20.30 -4.08
C TYR A 394 -23.47 -21.65 -4.49
N THR A 395 -24.19 -22.46 -5.27
CA THR A 395 -23.55 -23.55 -6.02
C THR A 395 -22.66 -22.98 -7.13
N LYS A 396 -21.72 -23.80 -7.61
CA LYS A 396 -20.85 -23.43 -8.74
C LYS A 396 -21.68 -23.08 -9.98
N GLU A 397 -22.66 -23.91 -10.27
CA GLU A 397 -23.50 -23.86 -11.47
C GLU A 397 -24.47 -22.66 -11.44
N GLU A 398 -24.79 -22.11 -10.27
CA GLU A 398 -25.50 -20.84 -10.11
C GLU A 398 -24.55 -19.66 -10.27
N TYR A 399 -23.40 -19.68 -9.59
CA TYR A 399 -22.38 -18.63 -9.65
C TYR A 399 -21.93 -18.35 -11.09
N GLU A 400 -21.59 -19.41 -11.84
CA GLU A 400 -21.15 -19.32 -13.24
C GLU A 400 -22.27 -18.80 -14.18
N LYS A 401 -23.55 -18.95 -13.81
CA LYS A 401 -24.70 -18.40 -14.55
C LYS A 401 -25.10 -16.99 -14.11
N LEU A 402 -24.74 -16.57 -12.89
CA LEU A 402 -25.09 -15.28 -12.33
C LEU A 402 -24.05 -14.21 -12.68
N VAL A 403 -22.75 -14.49 -12.52
CA VAL A 403 -21.68 -13.50 -12.73
C VAL A 403 -21.74 -12.81 -14.10
N PRO A 404 -21.88 -13.52 -15.25
CA PRO A 404 -22.00 -12.86 -16.56
C PRO A 404 -23.22 -11.94 -16.68
N LYS A 405 -24.33 -12.28 -16.02
CA LYS A 405 -25.55 -11.44 -15.99
C LYS A 405 -25.34 -10.18 -15.16
N ILE A 406 -24.66 -10.30 -14.01
CA ILE A 406 -24.34 -9.14 -13.16
C ILE A 406 -23.35 -8.21 -13.88
N ILE A 407 -22.33 -8.75 -14.56
CA ILE A 407 -21.40 -7.97 -15.39
C ILE A 407 -22.16 -7.22 -16.51
N LYS A 408 -23.11 -7.88 -17.18
CA LYS A 408 -23.99 -7.23 -18.16
C LYS A 408 -24.80 -6.09 -17.51
N HIS A 409 -25.41 -6.34 -16.35
CA HIS A 409 -26.19 -5.35 -15.63
C HIS A 409 -25.35 -4.13 -15.20
N MET A 410 -24.11 -4.31 -14.73
CA MET A 410 -23.19 -3.20 -14.43
C MET A 410 -22.84 -2.32 -15.64
N ASN A 411 -23.00 -2.84 -16.86
CA ASN A 411 -22.75 -2.13 -18.11
C ASN A 411 -24.03 -1.53 -18.72
N GLU A 412 -25.21 -2.07 -18.43
CA GLU A 412 -26.50 -1.50 -18.86
C GLU A 412 -27.04 -0.48 -17.85
N HIS A 413 -26.79 -0.71 -16.56
CA HIS A 413 -27.25 0.09 -15.41
C HIS A 413 -26.06 0.43 -14.47
N PRO A 414 -25.20 1.40 -14.86
CA PRO A 414 -24.01 1.76 -14.09
C PRO A 414 -24.36 2.54 -12.82
N TYR A 415 -23.43 2.55 -11.87
CA TYR A 415 -23.52 3.49 -10.74
C TYR A 415 -23.06 4.88 -11.20
N ILE A 416 -23.78 5.93 -10.81
CA ILE A 416 -23.43 7.32 -11.09
C ILE A 416 -23.35 8.06 -9.75
N ASP A 417 -22.25 8.75 -9.48
CA ASP A 417 -22.04 9.47 -8.22
C ASP A 417 -22.54 10.92 -8.24
N LYS A 418 -22.44 11.62 -7.10
CA LYS A 418 -22.89 13.03 -6.96
C LYS A 418 -22.20 14.04 -7.88
N LYS A 419 -21.09 13.69 -8.53
CA LYS A 419 -20.39 14.53 -9.52
C LYS A 419 -20.72 14.12 -10.97
N GLY A 420 -21.62 13.16 -11.17
CA GLY A 420 -21.95 12.60 -12.48
C GLY A 420 -20.92 11.59 -12.99
N ARG A 421 -19.99 11.13 -12.15
CA ARG A 421 -18.96 10.17 -12.56
C ARG A 421 -19.58 8.78 -12.65
N VAL A 422 -19.35 8.10 -13.77
CA VAL A 422 -20.00 6.83 -14.16
C VAL A 422 -19.07 5.65 -13.88
N TYR A 423 -19.54 4.69 -13.08
CA TYR A 423 -18.79 3.51 -12.66
C TYR A 423 -19.44 2.25 -13.22
N ARG A 424 -18.68 1.53 -14.05
CA ARG A 424 -19.10 0.31 -14.78
C ARG A 424 -18.38 -0.92 -14.22
N TYR A 425 -18.59 -2.09 -14.82
CA TYR A 425 -17.70 -3.21 -14.58
C TYR A 425 -16.27 -2.83 -15.03
N GLY A 426 -15.24 -3.16 -14.24
CA GLY A 426 -13.85 -2.82 -14.54
C GLY A 426 -13.32 -1.52 -13.90
N GLU A 427 -14.11 -0.87 -13.05
CA GLU A 427 -13.67 0.29 -12.27
C GLU A 427 -13.51 -0.06 -10.78
N PHE A 428 -12.47 0.48 -10.14
CA PHE A 428 -12.30 0.41 -8.69
C PHE A 428 -13.37 1.23 -7.96
N PHE A 429 -13.65 0.88 -6.70
CA PHE A 429 -14.70 1.48 -5.86
C PHE A 429 -14.78 3.02 -5.96
N PRO A 430 -15.98 3.60 -6.18
CA PRO A 430 -16.17 5.04 -6.14
C PRO A 430 -15.67 5.66 -4.82
N PRO A 431 -15.13 6.89 -4.81
CA PRO A 431 -14.72 7.58 -3.58
C PRO A 431 -15.84 7.66 -2.52
N GLU A 432 -17.09 7.72 -2.98
CA GLU A 432 -18.30 7.66 -2.14
C GLU A 432 -18.52 6.35 -1.37
N LEU A 433 -17.71 5.30 -1.60
CA LEU A 433 -17.73 4.03 -0.86
C LEU A 433 -16.65 3.96 0.23
N SER A 434 -15.76 4.94 0.35
CA SER A 434 -14.76 4.98 1.43
C SER A 434 -15.44 5.14 2.80
N PRO A 435 -14.93 4.49 3.87
CA PRO A 435 -15.41 4.69 5.24
C PRO A 435 -14.72 5.89 5.93
N PHE A 436 -13.86 6.61 5.24
CA PHE A 436 -13.03 7.69 5.78
C PHE A 436 -13.30 9.00 5.02
N ALA A 437 -13.25 10.14 5.72
CA ALA A 437 -13.10 11.41 5.05
C ALA A 437 -11.69 11.54 4.43
N TYR A 438 -11.56 12.43 3.43
CA TYR A 438 -10.33 12.62 2.68
C TYR A 438 -9.11 12.89 3.60
N ASN A 439 -9.29 13.79 4.56
CA ASN A 439 -8.31 14.20 5.56
C ASN A 439 -8.10 13.21 6.72
N GLU A 440 -8.81 12.08 6.73
CA GLU A 440 -8.54 10.94 7.63
C GLU A 440 -7.54 9.93 7.01
N THR A 441 -7.16 10.11 5.73
CA THR A 441 -6.43 9.11 4.94
C THR A 441 -5.08 9.60 4.42
N ILE A 442 -4.24 8.66 3.98
CA ILE A 442 -2.98 8.97 3.31
C ILE A 442 -3.17 9.77 1.99
N ALA A 443 -4.39 9.87 1.45
CA ALA A 443 -4.65 10.74 0.30
C ALA A 443 -4.33 12.21 0.62
N GLN A 444 -4.53 12.67 1.85
CA GLN A 444 -4.14 14.02 2.28
C GLN A 444 -2.63 14.20 2.45
N GLU A 445 -1.87 13.12 2.71
CA GLU A 445 -0.40 13.17 2.80
C GLU A 445 0.27 13.29 1.42
N TYR A 446 -0.30 12.62 0.39
CA TYR A 446 0.27 12.58 -0.97
C TYR A 446 -0.38 13.58 -1.94
N PHE A 447 -1.66 13.89 -1.75
CA PHE A 447 -2.45 14.82 -2.56
C PHE A 447 -3.19 15.81 -1.62
N PRO A 448 -2.47 16.71 -0.93
CA PRO A 448 -3.07 17.62 0.03
C PRO A 448 -4.12 18.52 -0.64
N LEU A 449 -5.32 18.56 -0.06
CA LEU A 449 -6.41 19.46 -0.45
C LEU A 449 -6.81 20.35 0.74
N THR A 450 -7.37 21.51 0.42
CA THR A 450 -8.25 22.25 1.35
C THR A 450 -9.60 21.54 1.51
N LYS A 451 -10.37 21.94 2.53
CA LYS A 451 -11.74 21.45 2.76
C LYS A 451 -12.64 21.78 1.57
N GLU A 452 -12.48 22.99 1.05
CA GLU A 452 -13.27 23.55 -0.04
C GLU A 452 -13.02 22.77 -1.34
N GLU A 453 -11.76 22.52 -1.70
CA GLU A 453 -11.39 21.71 -2.87
C GLU A 453 -11.83 20.24 -2.74
N ALA A 454 -11.79 19.67 -1.54
CA ALA A 454 -12.24 18.30 -1.31
C ALA A 454 -13.77 18.19 -1.52
N ILE A 455 -14.54 19.12 -0.97
CA ILE A 455 -16.00 19.19 -1.14
C ILE A 455 -16.36 19.44 -2.61
N GLU A 456 -15.66 20.36 -3.30
CA GLU A 456 -15.87 20.64 -4.72
C GLU A 456 -15.67 19.38 -5.59
N LYS A 457 -14.65 18.57 -5.29
CA LYS A 457 -14.37 17.27 -5.95
C LYS A 457 -15.32 16.14 -5.52
N GLY A 458 -16.27 16.41 -4.62
CA GLY A 458 -17.25 15.44 -4.13
C GLY A 458 -16.65 14.42 -3.16
N TYR A 459 -15.60 14.78 -2.43
CA TYR A 459 -14.99 13.97 -1.38
C TYR A 459 -15.56 14.37 0.00
N GLN A 460 -15.59 13.43 0.94
CA GLN A 460 -15.99 13.71 2.32
C GLN A 460 -14.85 14.45 3.05
N TRP A 461 -15.19 15.32 4.00
CA TRP A 461 -14.24 15.99 4.90
C TRP A 461 -14.67 15.79 6.35
N SER A 462 -13.71 15.62 7.27
CA SER A 462 -13.95 15.52 8.71
C SER A 462 -13.46 16.78 9.42
N ASP A 463 -14.29 17.36 10.28
CA ASP A 463 -13.95 18.50 11.14
C ASP A 463 -13.48 18.07 12.55
N GLN A 464 -13.10 16.79 12.73
CA GLN A 464 -12.55 16.20 13.96
C GLN A 464 -11.02 15.96 13.90
#